data_AF-A0A7C9HYB5-F1
#
_entry.id   AF-A0A7C9HYB5-F1
#
_cell.length_a   1.000
_cell.length_b   1.000
_cell.length_c   1.000
_cell.angle_alpha   90.00
_cell.angle_beta   90.00
_cell.angle_gamma   90.00
#
_symmetry.space_group_name_H-M   'P 1'
#
loop_
_entity.id
_entity.type
_entity.pdbx_description
1 polymer ?
#
loop_
_entity_poly.entity_id
_entity_poly.type
_entity_poly.pdbx_seq_one_letter_code
_entity_poly.pdbx_strand_id
1 'polypeptide(L)'
;MNKVIWTTLLTLALLNPCQSAQAAAAPTTQKPAVQGTVPLAGLNATLQQPYTLGKSSPLNFTLTKAAFSVSRVIVGNEVFTPKADQKLLVLTFRVANPQKKDVYFDSRSFTFTAVDAQNINRPSVRSVGLASTGELVGLQLKPSQVLEFVTAIVVPAAGVVPKLIVEHEAGTGVLRYDLRRVTGPLAAPYADPADASGASALGAVPAKVGQSYPLESFDLRLETTALSTEVLDGRAPRSGHRYVVATVVLKNQAPQERYLGLQTLMPEILDADGERLRYLTVLKARGEGGPGLKLAPGAEYRARYVFEVPDGTPLQTLVFQEGYSHTLLFDVSALK
;
A
#
# COMPACT_ATOMS: atom_id res chain seq x y z
N MET A 1 -44.99 1.69 25.36
CA MET A 1 -45.75 2.57 24.43
C MET A 1 -45.13 3.96 24.51
N ASN A 2 -44.31 4.36 23.55
CA ASN A 2 -43.81 5.74 23.48
C ASN A 2 -43.79 6.23 22.03
N LYS A 3 -44.29 7.46 21.88
CA LYS A 3 -44.82 8.04 20.65
C LYS A 3 -43.71 8.47 19.68
N VAL A 4 -44.01 8.17 18.44
CA VAL A 4 -43.44 8.66 17.19
C VAL A 4 -43.68 10.17 17.05
N ILE A 5 -42.66 10.95 16.64
CA ILE A 5 -42.81 12.31 16.12
C ILE A 5 -42.05 12.39 14.79
N TRP A 6 -42.80 12.58 13.71
CA TRP A 6 -42.30 12.92 12.38
C TRP A 6 -42.18 14.44 12.29
N THR A 7 -41.03 14.95 11.85
CA THR A 7 -40.88 16.36 11.47
C THR A 7 -40.54 16.44 10.00
N THR A 8 -41.58 16.73 9.22
CA THR A 8 -41.57 17.10 7.81
C THR A 8 -40.84 18.45 7.65
N LEU A 9 -39.82 18.53 6.80
CA LEU A 9 -39.20 19.81 6.43
C LEU A 9 -39.47 20.14 4.97
N LEU A 10 -40.07 21.31 4.81
CA LEU A 10 -40.70 21.89 3.63
C LEU A 10 -39.64 22.33 2.62
N THR A 11 -39.85 21.94 1.36
CA THR A 11 -39.02 22.30 0.20
C THR A 11 -39.42 23.69 -0.29
N LEU A 12 -38.49 24.65 -0.29
CA LEU A 12 -38.67 25.95 -0.93
C LEU A 12 -37.89 25.96 -2.25
N ALA A 13 -38.61 25.87 -3.37
CA ALA A 13 -38.06 25.98 -4.71
C ALA A 13 -37.98 27.46 -5.10
N LEU A 14 -36.75 28.00 -5.18
CA LEU A 14 -36.48 29.31 -5.76
C LEU A 14 -36.25 29.15 -7.27
N LEU A 15 -37.22 29.62 -8.05
CA LEU A 15 -37.13 29.77 -9.50
C LEU A 15 -36.27 31.00 -9.83
N ASN A 16 -35.05 30.78 -10.29
CA ASN A 16 -34.23 31.84 -10.89
C ASN A 16 -34.53 31.93 -12.41
N PRO A 17 -34.70 33.13 -12.97
CA PRO A 17 -34.88 33.32 -14.40
C PRO A 17 -33.60 32.93 -15.16
N CYS A 18 -33.80 32.11 -16.19
CA CYS A 18 -32.78 31.66 -17.11
C CYS A 18 -32.31 32.84 -17.97
N GLN A 19 -31.18 33.47 -17.58
CA GLN A 19 -30.44 34.37 -18.46
C GLN A 19 -29.57 33.52 -19.40
N SER A 20 -29.96 33.49 -20.66
CA SER A 20 -29.19 32.95 -21.77
C SER A 20 -27.94 33.81 -22.01
N ALA A 21 -26.88 33.55 -21.24
CA ALA A 21 -25.55 34.05 -21.52
C ALA A 21 -25.03 33.40 -22.82
N GLN A 22 -24.92 34.22 -23.85
CA GLN A 22 -24.31 33.89 -25.14
C GLN A 22 -22.83 33.60 -24.90
N ALA A 23 -22.48 32.31 -24.84
CA ALA A 23 -21.12 31.86 -24.59
C ALA A 23 -20.19 32.34 -25.71
N ALA A 24 -19.32 33.30 -25.38
CA ALA A 24 -18.18 33.64 -26.22
C ALA A 24 -17.36 32.36 -26.46
N ALA A 25 -17.09 32.05 -27.73
CA ALA A 25 -16.31 30.90 -28.13
C ALA A 25 -14.96 30.94 -27.40
N ALA A 26 -14.73 29.95 -26.53
CA ALA A 26 -13.46 29.80 -25.86
C ALA A 26 -12.35 29.68 -26.91
N PRO A 27 -11.21 30.37 -26.74
CA PRO A 27 -10.08 30.21 -27.64
C PRO A 27 -9.70 28.73 -27.65
N THR A 28 -9.79 28.10 -28.81
CA THR A 28 -9.33 26.73 -29.03
C THR A 28 -7.83 26.70 -28.78
N THR A 29 -7.43 26.34 -27.57
CA THR A 29 -6.05 25.99 -27.25
C THR A 29 -5.71 24.80 -28.14
N GLN A 30 -4.95 25.06 -29.20
CA GLN A 30 -4.45 24.01 -30.08
C GLN A 30 -3.64 23.05 -29.22
N LYS A 31 -4.21 21.86 -28.99
CA LYS A 31 -3.49 20.74 -28.39
C LYS A 31 -2.27 20.47 -29.27
N PRO A 32 -1.04 20.39 -28.72
CA PRO A 32 0.13 20.06 -29.51
C PRO A 32 -0.13 18.75 -30.26
N ALA A 33 -0.09 18.81 -31.59
CA ALA A 33 -0.11 17.61 -32.41
C ALA A 33 1.21 16.86 -32.17
N VAL A 34 1.19 15.85 -31.30
CA VAL A 34 2.35 14.97 -31.10
C VAL A 34 2.37 13.93 -32.22
N GLN A 35 2.78 14.40 -33.40
CA GLN A 35 3.41 13.60 -34.43
C GLN A 35 4.60 14.42 -34.93
N GLY A 36 5.82 14.08 -34.48
CA GLY A 36 7.02 14.80 -34.92
C GLY A 36 8.20 14.87 -33.93
N THR A 37 8.17 14.20 -32.78
CA THR A 37 9.37 14.18 -31.91
C THR A 37 10.39 13.17 -32.44
N VAL A 38 11.49 13.67 -32.98
CA VAL A 38 12.68 12.89 -33.37
C VAL A 38 13.11 12.01 -32.20
N PRO A 39 13.32 10.68 -32.37
CA PRO A 39 13.88 9.82 -31.35
C PRO A 39 15.33 10.22 -31.06
N LEU A 40 15.55 11.01 -30.03
CA LEU A 40 16.89 11.29 -29.50
C LEU A 40 17.23 10.21 -28.48
N ALA A 41 18.44 9.65 -28.57
CA ALA A 41 18.95 8.64 -27.66
C ALA A 41 18.94 9.17 -26.21
N GLY A 42 17.87 8.89 -25.47
CA GLY A 42 17.86 9.11 -24.03
C GLY A 42 17.34 10.45 -23.54
N LEU A 43 16.08 10.76 -23.79
CA LEU A 43 15.45 12.02 -23.40
C LEU A 43 15.31 12.13 -21.87
N ASN A 44 15.65 13.30 -21.32
CA ASN A 44 15.23 13.68 -19.96
C ASN A 44 13.75 14.04 -19.99
N ALA A 45 12.95 13.24 -19.31
CA ALA A 45 11.49 13.34 -19.32
C ALA A 45 10.96 14.10 -18.09
N THR A 46 9.85 14.80 -18.29
CA THR A 46 9.14 15.58 -17.28
C THR A 46 7.83 14.88 -16.93
N LEU A 47 7.42 14.94 -15.67
CA LEU A 47 6.12 14.41 -15.25
C LEU A 47 4.97 15.09 -15.99
N GLN A 48 3.86 14.36 -16.17
CA GLN A 48 2.63 14.82 -16.81
C GLN A 48 2.78 15.23 -18.28
N GLN A 49 3.98 15.04 -18.88
CA GLN A 49 4.22 15.28 -20.29
C GLN A 49 4.15 13.95 -21.08
N PRO A 50 3.41 13.89 -22.20
CA PRO A 50 3.37 12.71 -23.04
C PRO A 50 4.62 12.59 -23.93
N TYR A 51 5.11 11.36 -24.08
CA TYR A 51 6.22 11.01 -24.96
C TYR A 51 5.85 9.77 -25.77
N THR A 52 6.17 9.76 -27.06
CA THR A 52 6.03 8.57 -27.89
C THR A 52 7.28 7.70 -27.77
N LEU A 53 7.10 6.44 -27.39
CA LEU A 53 8.16 5.43 -27.37
C LEU A 53 7.85 4.31 -28.37
N GLY A 54 8.87 3.53 -28.75
CA GLY A 54 8.76 2.43 -29.70
C GLY A 54 8.89 2.87 -31.15
N LYS A 55 9.40 1.96 -31.99
CA LYS A 55 9.54 2.16 -33.44
C LYS A 55 8.50 1.34 -34.20
N SER A 56 8.32 0.07 -33.83
CA SER A 56 7.47 -0.85 -34.57
C SER A 56 5.99 -0.75 -34.16
N SER A 57 5.74 -0.49 -32.88
CA SER A 57 4.41 -0.35 -32.31
C SER A 57 4.33 0.84 -31.35
N PRO A 58 4.45 2.08 -31.85
CA PRO A 58 4.58 3.25 -30.98
C PRO A 58 3.40 3.42 -30.01
N LEU A 59 3.72 3.80 -28.77
CA LEU A 59 2.78 4.11 -27.71
C LEU A 59 3.12 5.47 -27.07
N ASN A 60 2.10 6.25 -26.73
CA ASN A 60 2.28 7.48 -25.97
C ASN A 60 2.27 7.16 -24.49
N PHE A 61 3.38 7.41 -23.80
CA PHE A 61 3.56 7.23 -22.36
C PHE A 61 3.54 8.56 -21.63
N THR A 62 2.92 8.62 -20.45
CA THR A 62 2.96 9.80 -19.56
C THR A 62 3.10 9.34 -18.11
N LEU A 63 4.23 9.64 -17.45
CA LEU A 63 4.34 9.41 -16.01
C LEU A 63 3.52 10.46 -15.26
N THR A 64 2.47 10.03 -14.56
CA THR A 64 1.57 10.96 -13.85
C THR A 64 1.96 11.10 -12.37
N LYS A 65 2.42 10.01 -11.74
CA LYS A 65 2.83 10.03 -10.33
C LYS A 65 3.94 9.02 -10.07
N ALA A 66 4.86 9.38 -9.18
CA ALA A 66 5.81 8.48 -8.55
C ALA A 66 5.78 8.74 -7.03
N ALA A 67 5.57 7.70 -6.22
CA ALA A 67 5.46 7.84 -4.77
C ALA A 67 6.09 6.64 -4.05
N PHE A 68 6.65 6.88 -2.87
CA PHE A 68 7.07 5.79 -1.98
C PHE A 68 5.88 5.22 -1.21
N SER A 69 5.92 3.93 -0.95
CA SER A 69 4.96 3.21 -0.12
C SER A 69 5.65 2.11 0.66
N VAL A 70 5.28 1.94 1.92
CA VAL A 70 5.57 0.72 2.69
C VAL A 70 4.38 -0.24 2.73
N SER A 71 3.22 0.22 2.25
CA SER A 71 2.04 -0.61 2.05
C SER A 71 2.20 -1.47 0.81
N ARG A 72 1.52 -2.62 0.82
CA ARG A 72 1.42 -3.51 -0.33
C ARG A 72 0.81 -2.82 -1.56
N VAL A 73 1.21 -3.25 -2.74
CA VAL A 73 0.55 -2.93 -4.02
C VAL A 73 -0.02 -4.22 -4.59
N ILE A 74 -1.29 -4.19 -4.98
CA ILE A 74 -2.00 -5.35 -5.54
C ILE A 74 -2.21 -5.12 -7.03
N VAL A 75 -1.79 -6.08 -7.85
CA VAL A 75 -2.01 -6.08 -9.29
C VAL A 75 -2.56 -7.45 -9.70
N GLY A 76 -3.81 -7.50 -10.13
CA GLY A 76 -4.55 -8.75 -10.33
C GLY A 76 -4.58 -9.58 -9.04
N ASN A 77 -4.02 -10.79 -9.11
CA ASN A 77 -3.92 -11.69 -7.96
C ASN A 77 -2.57 -11.60 -7.22
N GLU A 78 -1.67 -10.75 -7.69
CA GLU A 78 -0.33 -10.61 -7.12
C GLU A 78 -0.31 -9.52 -6.06
N VAL A 79 0.36 -9.82 -4.94
CA VAL A 79 0.56 -8.89 -3.83
C VAL A 79 2.05 -8.60 -3.72
N PHE A 80 2.43 -7.36 -3.94
CA PHE A 80 3.80 -6.88 -3.75
C PHE A 80 3.89 -6.20 -2.39
N THR A 81 4.57 -6.83 -1.45
CA THR A 81 4.80 -6.28 -0.12
C THR A 81 6.30 -6.04 0.07
N PRO A 82 6.73 -4.82 0.47
CA PRO A 82 8.12 -4.59 0.78
C PRO A 82 8.49 -5.33 2.08
N LYS A 83 9.70 -5.89 2.10
CA LYS A 83 10.31 -6.38 3.34
C LYS A 83 10.69 -5.20 4.26
N ALA A 84 11.01 -5.48 5.52
CA ALA A 84 11.43 -4.45 6.48
C ALA A 84 12.62 -3.58 6.01
N ASP A 85 13.53 -4.12 5.19
CA ASP A 85 14.67 -3.41 4.59
C ASP A 85 14.37 -2.81 3.21
N GLN A 86 13.10 -2.77 2.82
CA GLN A 86 12.63 -2.33 1.51
C GLN A 86 11.51 -1.29 1.63
N LYS A 87 11.22 -0.63 0.51
CA LYS A 87 9.99 0.10 0.25
C LYS A 87 9.61 -0.10 -1.22
N LEU A 88 8.40 0.29 -1.58
CA LEU A 88 7.96 0.31 -2.98
C LEU A 88 8.07 1.72 -3.54
N LEU A 89 8.61 1.84 -4.75
CA LEU A 89 8.37 2.98 -5.63
C LEU A 89 7.16 2.64 -6.51
N VAL A 90 6.02 3.26 -6.21
CA VAL A 90 4.75 3.08 -6.93
C VAL A 90 4.66 4.13 -8.04
N LEU A 91 4.44 3.65 -9.27
CA LEU A 91 4.34 4.48 -10.46
C LEU A 91 2.89 4.45 -10.96
N THR A 92 2.30 5.62 -11.15
CA THR A 92 1.05 5.79 -11.90
C THR A 92 1.38 6.47 -13.22
N PHE A 93 0.84 5.94 -14.31
CA PHE A 93 1.15 6.44 -15.65
C PHE A 93 -0.03 6.23 -16.60
N ARG A 94 -0.06 7.01 -17.68
CA ARG A 94 -1.04 6.86 -18.76
C ARG A 94 -0.36 6.31 -20.00
N VAL A 95 -1.12 5.49 -20.72
CA VAL A 95 -0.75 5.00 -22.04
C VAL A 95 -1.87 5.37 -23.00
N ALA A 96 -1.49 5.95 -24.14
CA ALA A 96 -2.41 6.18 -25.24
C ALA A 96 -1.91 5.48 -26.50
N ASN A 97 -2.84 4.96 -27.30
CA ASN A 97 -2.54 4.42 -28.62
C ASN A 97 -2.60 5.54 -29.68
N PRO A 98 -1.45 6.00 -30.23
CA PRO A 98 -1.43 7.03 -31.28
C PRO A 98 -1.75 6.49 -32.68
N GLN A 99 -1.88 5.18 -32.84
CA GLN A 99 -2.05 4.53 -34.14
C GLN A 99 -3.51 4.55 -34.59
N LYS A 100 -3.73 4.33 -35.89
CA LYS A 100 -5.08 4.24 -36.50
C LYS A 100 -5.70 2.85 -36.39
N LYS A 101 -5.02 1.91 -35.73
CA LYS A 101 -5.46 0.53 -35.51
C LYS A 101 -5.37 0.18 -34.03
N ASP A 102 -6.08 -0.86 -33.62
CA ASP A 102 -5.97 -1.40 -32.27
C ASP A 102 -4.53 -1.90 -32.00
N VAL A 103 -4.06 -1.71 -30.78
CA VAL A 103 -2.73 -2.12 -30.33
C VAL A 103 -2.88 -2.93 -29.05
N TYR A 104 -2.29 -4.12 -29.03
CA TYR A 104 -2.24 -4.94 -27.84
C TYR A 104 -1.30 -4.32 -26.81
N PHE A 105 -1.77 -4.18 -25.57
CA PHE A 105 -1.02 -3.64 -24.45
C PHE A 105 -1.08 -4.62 -23.27
N ASP A 106 0.09 -4.96 -22.74
CA ASP A 106 0.27 -5.86 -21.60
C ASP A 106 1.39 -5.38 -20.67
N SER A 107 1.66 -6.12 -19.59
CA SER A 107 2.71 -5.78 -18.62
C SER A 107 4.14 -5.79 -19.17
N ARG A 108 4.38 -6.35 -20.36
CA ARG A 108 5.69 -6.39 -21.04
C ARG A 108 5.89 -5.24 -22.00
N SER A 109 4.84 -4.45 -22.25
CA SER A 109 4.91 -3.31 -23.16
C SER A 109 5.89 -2.25 -22.68
N PHE A 110 6.05 -2.05 -21.36
CA PHE A 110 7.08 -1.16 -20.82
C PHE A 110 8.00 -1.90 -19.85
N THR A 111 9.30 -1.57 -19.89
CA THR A 111 10.26 -1.93 -18.85
C THR A 111 10.56 -0.70 -18.01
N PHE A 112 10.42 -0.85 -16.69
CA PHE A 112 10.76 0.20 -15.72
C PHE A 112 11.97 -0.23 -14.89
N THR A 113 12.94 0.66 -14.76
CA THR A 113 14.14 0.47 -13.95
C THR A 113 14.37 1.68 -13.07
N ALA A 114 14.30 1.50 -11.76
CA ALA A 114 14.76 2.50 -10.81
C ALA A 114 16.27 2.40 -10.64
N VAL A 115 16.94 3.51 -10.40
CA VAL A 115 18.35 3.54 -9.98
C VAL A 115 18.37 4.09 -8.57
N ASP A 116 18.88 3.31 -7.61
CA ASP A 116 18.94 3.70 -6.21
C ASP A 116 20.10 4.66 -5.91
N ALA A 117 20.21 5.10 -4.65
CA ALA A 117 21.25 6.01 -4.20
C ALA A 117 22.68 5.43 -4.34
N GLN A 118 22.82 4.11 -4.40
CA GLN A 118 24.08 3.39 -4.63
C GLN A 118 24.35 3.15 -6.11
N ASN A 119 23.55 3.74 -7.01
CA ASN A 119 23.64 3.58 -8.46
C ASN A 119 23.40 2.13 -8.92
N ILE A 120 22.63 1.35 -8.16
CA ILE A 120 22.22 -0.02 -8.51
C ILE A 120 20.87 0.04 -9.22
N ASN A 121 20.78 -0.68 -10.35
CA ASN A 121 19.54 -0.83 -11.10
C ASN A 121 18.58 -1.79 -10.39
N ARG A 122 17.34 -1.34 -10.17
CA ARG A 122 16.24 -2.10 -9.56
C ARG A 122 15.13 -2.27 -10.61
N PRO A 123 14.98 -3.45 -11.21
CA PRO A 123 13.92 -3.68 -12.20
C PRO A 123 12.55 -3.70 -11.51
N SER A 124 11.52 -3.27 -12.23
CA SER A 124 10.13 -3.42 -11.75
C SER A 124 9.73 -4.88 -11.56
N VAL A 125 8.64 -5.07 -10.82
CA VAL A 125 8.05 -6.38 -10.57
C VAL A 125 7.38 -7.00 -11.81
N ARG A 126 7.41 -6.32 -12.97
CA ARG A 126 6.86 -6.76 -14.27
C ARG A 126 5.35 -7.03 -14.28
N SER A 127 4.63 -6.40 -13.35
CA SER A 127 3.18 -6.44 -13.28
C SER A 127 2.62 -5.04 -13.39
N VAL A 128 1.62 -4.89 -14.25
CA VAL A 128 0.94 -3.63 -14.53
C VAL A 128 -0.55 -3.86 -14.36
N GLY A 129 -1.18 -3.03 -13.51
CA GLY A 129 -2.61 -3.06 -13.28
C GLY A 129 -3.28 -1.80 -13.82
N LEU A 130 -4.57 -1.87 -14.12
CA LEU A 130 -5.38 -0.66 -14.30
C LEU A 130 -5.36 0.15 -13.00
N ALA A 131 -5.13 1.46 -13.07
CA ALA A 131 -5.00 2.28 -11.87
C ALA A 131 -6.30 2.35 -11.04
N SER A 132 -7.45 2.18 -11.70
CA SER A 132 -8.78 2.25 -11.06
C SER A 132 -9.19 0.96 -10.34
N THR A 133 -8.80 -0.21 -10.86
CA THR A 133 -9.26 -1.52 -10.35
C THR A 133 -8.13 -2.39 -9.82
N GLY A 134 -6.88 -2.11 -10.19
CA GLY A 134 -5.73 -2.97 -9.95
C GLY A 134 -5.69 -4.22 -10.83
N GLU A 135 -6.67 -4.47 -11.70
CA GLU A 135 -6.73 -5.67 -12.53
C GLU A 135 -5.52 -5.75 -13.47
N LEU A 136 -4.95 -6.95 -13.61
CA LEU A 136 -3.79 -7.20 -14.48
C LEU A 136 -4.14 -6.86 -15.93
N VAL A 137 -3.21 -6.19 -16.62
CA VAL A 137 -3.44 -5.72 -17.99
C VAL A 137 -3.06 -6.75 -19.06
N GLY A 138 -3.98 -6.94 -20.01
CA GLY A 138 -3.81 -7.69 -21.26
C GLY A 138 -4.97 -7.36 -22.20
N LEU A 139 -4.92 -6.18 -22.84
CA LEU A 139 -6.06 -5.60 -23.55
C LEU A 139 -5.68 -5.01 -24.91
N GLN A 140 -6.69 -4.78 -25.75
CA GLN A 140 -6.54 -4.01 -26.99
C GLN A 140 -6.86 -2.54 -26.72
N LEU A 141 -5.88 -1.66 -26.91
CA LEU A 141 -6.07 -0.22 -26.91
C LEU A 141 -6.58 0.22 -28.28
N LYS A 142 -7.79 0.78 -28.32
CA LYS A 142 -8.35 1.38 -29.54
C LYS A 142 -7.60 2.65 -29.94
N PRO A 143 -7.66 3.08 -31.21
CA PRO A 143 -7.10 4.36 -31.65
C PRO A 143 -7.49 5.51 -30.73
N SER A 144 -6.51 6.31 -30.30
CA SER A 144 -6.66 7.44 -29.39
C SER A 144 -7.21 7.11 -27.99
N GLN A 145 -7.41 5.83 -27.65
CA GLN A 145 -7.81 5.44 -26.30
C GLN A 145 -6.66 5.73 -25.33
N VAL A 146 -7.00 6.35 -24.20
CA VAL A 146 -6.07 6.64 -23.11
C VAL A 146 -6.56 5.88 -21.88
N LEU A 147 -5.68 5.09 -21.26
CA LEU A 147 -5.94 4.42 -19.99
C LEU A 147 -4.83 4.77 -18.99
N GLU A 148 -5.15 4.67 -17.70
CA GLU A 148 -4.23 4.91 -16.60
C GLU A 148 -3.92 3.58 -15.88
N PHE A 149 -2.65 3.41 -15.53
CA PHE A 149 -2.07 2.18 -15.04
C PHE A 149 -1.22 2.42 -13.81
N VAL A 150 -0.99 1.36 -13.04
CA VAL A 150 -0.13 1.32 -11.86
C VAL A 150 0.85 0.17 -11.96
N THR A 151 2.08 0.41 -11.51
CA THR A 151 3.09 -0.63 -11.26
C THR A 151 3.94 -0.26 -10.05
N ALA A 152 4.77 -1.19 -9.59
CA ALA A 152 5.67 -0.98 -8.45
C ALA A 152 7.09 -1.48 -8.75
N ILE A 153 8.05 -0.87 -8.08
CA ILE A 153 9.45 -1.31 -8.06
C ILE A 153 9.87 -1.47 -6.61
N VAL A 154 10.39 -2.64 -6.24
CA VAL A 154 10.99 -2.85 -4.92
C VAL A 154 12.35 -2.17 -4.87
N VAL A 155 12.54 -1.26 -3.92
CA VAL A 155 13.77 -0.50 -3.71
C VAL A 155 14.20 -0.58 -2.24
N PRO A 156 15.48 -0.30 -1.91
CA PRO A 156 15.92 -0.29 -0.52
C PRO A 156 15.08 0.64 0.36
N ALA A 157 14.86 0.27 1.62
CA ALA A 157 14.15 1.10 2.60
C ALA A 157 14.85 2.45 2.76
N ALA A 158 16.19 2.47 2.81
CA ALA A 158 16.98 3.67 3.00
C ALA A 158 17.14 4.50 1.70
N GLY A 159 17.12 5.82 1.87
CA GLY A 159 17.53 6.80 0.88
C GLY A 159 16.53 7.08 -0.24
N VAL A 160 16.86 8.10 -1.03
CA VAL A 160 16.11 8.49 -2.23
C VAL A 160 16.33 7.50 -3.38
N VAL A 161 15.38 7.47 -4.31
CA VAL A 161 15.55 6.85 -5.63
C VAL A 161 15.73 7.98 -6.63
N PRO A 162 16.96 8.31 -7.04
CA PRO A 162 17.21 9.52 -7.84
C PRO A 162 16.69 9.45 -9.27
N LYS A 163 16.55 8.26 -9.87
CA LYS A 163 16.26 8.12 -11.30
C LYS A 163 15.32 6.98 -11.60
N LEU A 164 14.44 7.20 -12.57
CA LEU A 164 13.65 6.17 -13.22
C LEU A 164 13.94 6.16 -14.72
N ILE A 165 14.11 4.97 -15.27
CA ILE A 165 14.29 4.73 -16.71
C ILE A 165 13.07 3.95 -17.21
N VAL A 166 12.48 4.41 -18.30
CA VAL A 166 11.34 3.76 -18.96
C VAL A 166 11.71 3.45 -20.41
N GLU A 167 11.51 2.21 -20.81
CA GLU A 167 11.78 1.71 -22.17
C GLU A 167 10.54 1.00 -22.72
N HIS A 168 10.30 1.17 -24.02
CA HIS A 168 9.34 0.38 -24.79
C HIS A 168 10.03 -0.06 -26.07
N GLU A 169 10.11 -1.36 -26.32
CA GLU A 169 10.95 -1.99 -27.35
C GLU A 169 12.45 -1.75 -27.12
N ALA A 170 13.19 -2.85 -26.94
CA ALA A 170 14.63 -2.81 -26.71
C ALA A 170 15.37 -2.03 -27.82
N GLY A 171 16.20 -1.07 -27.43
CA GLY A 171 17.06 -0.34 -28.36
C GLY A 171 16.39 0.79 -29.16
N THR A 172 15.13 1.13 -28.86
CA THR A 172 14.42 2.25 -29.53
C THR A 172 14.51 3.59 -28.78
N GLY A 173 15.27 3.63 -27.68
CA GLY A 173 15.44 4.80 -26.84
C GLY A 173 14.73 4.63 -25.49
N VAL A 174 15.10 5.48 -24.53
CA VAL A 174 14.55 5.44 -23.17
C VAL A 174 14.19 6.84 -22.69
N LEU A 175 13.20 6.92 -21.81
CA LEU A 175 12.93 8.11 -21.00
C LEU A 175 13.70 8.01 -19.70
N ARG A 176 14.30 9.12 -19.27
CA ARG A 176 14.96 9.25 -17.97
C ARG A 176 14.28 10.33 -17.15
N TYR A 177 13.70 9.96 -16.02
CA TYR A 177 13.12 10.89 -15.06
C TYR A 177 14.08 11.10 -13.89
N ASP A 178 14.32 12.35 -13.51
CA ASP A 178 14.91 12.68 -12.20
C ASP A 178 13.78 12.69 -11.16
N LEU A 179 13.90 11.80 -10.17
CA LEU A 179 12.88 11.60 -9.15
C LEU A 179 13.17 12.34 -7.83
N ARG A 180 14.35 12.96 -7.67
CA ARG A 180 14.79 13.56 -6.39
C ARG A 180 13.84 14.63 -5.84
N ARG A 181 13.07 15.27 -6.70
CA ARG A 181 12.09 16.33 -6.35
C ARG A 181 10.65 15.94 -6.66
N VAL A 182 10.43 14.69 -7.05
CA VAL A 182 9.15 14.19 -7.53
C VAL A 182 8.48 13.32 -6.47
N THR A 183 9.26 12.40 -5.88
CA THR A 183 8.75 11.52 -4.84
C THR A 183 8.63 12.33 -3.55
N GLY A 184 7.40 12.49 -3.05
CA GLY A 184 7.17 13.03 -1.71
C GLY A 184 7.74 12.12 -0.61
N PRO A 185 7.88 12.63 0.61
CA PRO A 185 8.32 11.82 1.76
C PRO A 185 7.30 10.71 2.05
N LEU A 186 7.76 9.65 2.69
CA LEU A 186 6.88 8.64 3.26
C LEU A 186 5.98 9.27 4.33
N ALA A 187 4.74 8.80 4.40
CA ALA A 187 3.81 9.24 5.43
C ALA A 187 4.27 8.74 6.81
N ALA A 188 4.04 9.54 7.85
CA ALA A 188 4.17 9.07 9.22
C ALA A 188 3.19 7.90 9.48
N PRO A 189 3.53 6.92 10.34
CA PRO A 189 4.75 6.82 11.13
C PRO A 189 5.89 6.03 10.45
N TYR A 190 5.88 5.91 9.12
CA TYR A 190 6.80 5.02 8.41
C TYR A 190 8.13 5.65 8.00
N ALA A 191 8.18 6.98 7.88
CA ALA A 191 9.41 7.69 7.55
C ALA A 191 10.41 7.63 8.71
N ASP A 192 11.68 7.37 8.40
CA ASP A 192 12.78 7.49 9.35
C ASP A 192 13.03 8.97 9.66
N PRO A 193 12.86 9.42 10.92
CA PRO A 193 13.08 10.81 11.30
C PRO A 193 14.54 11.26 11.15
N ALA A 194 15.51 10.34 11.06
CA ALA A 194 16.91 10.66 10.82
C ALA A 194 17.20 11.03 9.35
N ASP A 195 16.33 10.66 8.41
CA ASP A 195 16.44 11.04 7.00
C ASP A 195 15.63 12.30 6.71
N ALA A 196 16.32 13.44 6.59
CA ALA A 196 15.71 14.73 6.30
C ALA A 196 14.94 14.79 4.97
N SER A 197 15.21 13.87 4.03
CA SER A 197 14.42 13.77 2.79
C SER A 197 13.06 13.09 3.00
N GLY A 198 12.90 12.37 4.11
CA GLY A 198 11.74 11.52 4.41
C GLY A 198 11.57 10.33 3.46
N ALA A 199 12.58 10.00 2.65
CA ALA A 199 12.52 8.90 1.69
C ALA A 199 12.83 7.53 2.34
N SER A 200 13.54 7.53 3.47
CA SER A 200 13.90 6.33 4.21
C SER A 200 12.71 5.77 4.99
N ALA A 201 12.46 4.47 4.86
CA ALA A 201 11.45 3.75 5.63
C ALA A 201 12.05 3.14 6.91
N LEU A 202 11.31 3.17 8.01
CA LEU A 202 11.65 2.44 9.23
C LEU A 202 11.41 0.94 9.03
N GLY A 203 12.37 0.11 9.40
CA GLY A 203 12.16 -1.35 9.45
C GLY A 203 11.19 -1.77 10.56
N ALA A 204 11.19 -1.03 11.67
CA ALA A 204 10.26 -1.20 12.77
C ALA A 204 9.49 0.11 13.02
N VAL A 205 8.16 0.03 12.92
CA VAL A 205 7.25 1.16 12.88
C VAL A 205 6.65 1.36 14.27
N PRO A 206 6.81 2.56 14.88
CA PRO A 206 6.11 2.88 16.11
C PRO A 206 4.61 3.01 15.83
N ALA A 207 3.86 2.00 16.26
CA ALA A 207 2.45 1.83 16.02
C ALA A 207 1.61 2.31 17.21
N LYS A 208 0.38 2.74 16.95
CA LYS A 208 -0.57 3.28 17.93
C LYS A 208 -1.80 2.39 18.03
N VAL A 209 -2.25 2.16 19.26
CA VAL A 209 -3.53 1.51 19.54
C VAL A 209 -4.66 2.24 18.81
N GLY A 210 -5.57 1.49 18.20
CA GLY A 210 -6.72 2.00 17.45
C GLY A 210 -6.43 2.38 16.00
N GLN A 211 -5.16 2.43 15.57
CA GLN A 211 -4.79 2.71 14.18
C GLN A 211 -4.57 1.39 13.40
N SER A 212 -5.00 1.36 12.13
CA SER A 212 -4.76 0.24 11.21
C SER A 212 -3.43 0.41 10.48
N TYR A 213 -2.67 -0.67 10.38
CA TYR A 213 -1.37 -0.74 9.73
C TYR A 213 -1.35 -1.89 8.71
N PRO A 214 -0.79 -1.68 7.50
CA PRO A 214 -0.69 -2.72 6.50
C PRO A 214 0.48 -3.66 6.83
N LEU A 215 0.21 -4.95 6.85
CA LEU A 215 1.19 -6.03 6.80
C LEU A 215 1.17 -6.69 5.40
N GLU A 216 1.65 -7.92 5.26
CA GLU A 216 1.75 -8.59 3.96
C GLU A 216 0.39 -8.89 3.33
N SER A 217 -0.46 -9.68 3.99
CA SER A 217 -1.81 -10.00 3.54
C SER A 217 -2.89 -9.32 4.37
N PHE A 218 -2.59 -8.95 5.61
CA PHE A 218 -3.56 -8.38 6.53
C PHE A 218 -3.30 -6.91 6.85
N ASP A 219 -4.36 -6.12 7.04
CA ASP A 219 -4.24 -4.92 7.86
C ASP A 219 -4.48 -5.31 9.33
N LEU A 220 -3.60 -4.85 10.20
CA LEU A 220 -3.67 -5.08 11.64
C LEU A 220 -4.05 -3.80 12.37
N ARG A 221 -5.02 -3.90 13.28
CA ARG A 221 -5.35 -2.88 14.27
C ARG A 221 -5.32 -3.48 15.66
N LEU A 222 -4.41 -3.01 16.52
CA LEU A 222 -4.46 -3.32 17.95
C LEU A 222 -5.56 -2.49 18.60
N GLU A 223 -6.52 -3.12 19.27
CA GLU A 223 -7.62 -2.41 19.91
C GLU A 223 -7.37 -2.18 21.39
N THR A 224 -6.97 -3.23 22.11
CA THR A 224 -6.72 -3.16 23.55
C THR A 224 -5.66 -4.17 23.96
N THR A 225 -4.98 -3.88 25.06
CA THR A 225 -4.17 -4.84 25.82
C THR A 225 -4.65 -4.85 27.27
N ALA A 226 -4.68 -6.01 27.90
CA ALA A 226 -5.13 -6.16 29.29
C ALA A 226 -4.38 -7.29 29.99
N LEU A 227 -4.27 -7.20 31.31
CA LEU A 227 -3.83 -8.31 32.16
C LEU A 227 -5.04 -9.14 32.62
N SER A 228 -4.86 -10.44 32.78
CA SER A 228 -5.92 -11.33 33.26
C SER A 228 -5.36 -12.50 34.07
N THR A 229 -6.08 -12.91 35.11
CA THR A 229 -5.85 -14.15 35.85
C THR A 229 -6.95 -15.19 35.61
N GLU A 230 -7.88 -14.88 34.71
CA GLU A 230 -9.00 -15.75 34.38
C GLU A 230 -8.55 -17.00 33.62
N VAL A 231 -9.35 -18.06 33.71
CA VAL A 231 -9.18 -19.27 32.90
C VAL A 231 -9.52 -18.93 31.45
N LEU A 232 -8.55 -19.09 30.54
CA LEU A 232 -8.73 -18.90 29.10
C LEU A 232 -8.51 -20.24 28.39
N ASP A 233 -9.43 -20.62 27.51
CA ASP A 233 -9.42 -21.90 26.78
C ASP A 233 -9.24 -23.12 27.70
N GLY A 234 -9.89 -23.07 28.87
CA GLY A 234 -9.82 -24.11 29.89
C GLY A 234 -8.49 -24.18 30.66
N ARG A 235 -7.62 -23.16 30.53
CA ARG A 235 -6.31 -23.10 31.19
C ARG A 235 -6.21 -21.86 32.07
N ALA A 236 -5.87 -22.06 33.34
CA ALA A 236 -5.45 -20.96 34.22
C ALA A 236 -3.97 -20.64 33.96
N PRO A 237 -3.51 -19.40 34.25
CA PRO A 237 -2.08 -19.11 34.31
C PRO A 237 -1.37 -20.04 35.31
N ARG A 238 -0.08 -20.33 35.10
CA ARG A 238 0.72 -21.03 36.11
C ARG A 238 0.78 -20.20 37.39
N SER A 239 1.05 -20.86 38.52
CA SER A 239 1.28 -20.18 39.79
C SER A 239 2.37 -19.10 39.64
N GLY A 240 2.12 -17.90 40.15
CA GLY A 240 3.00 -16.73 40.02
C GLY A 240 3.07 -16.14 38.61
N HIS A 241 2.12 -16.45 37.74
CA HIS A 241 1.98 -15.89 36.40
C HIS A 241 0.58 -15.32 36.19
N ARG A 242 0.48 -14.48 35.16
CA ARG A 242 -0.75 -13.89 34.64
C ARG A 242 -0.73 -13.88 33.12
N TYR A 243 -1.90 -13.72 32.52
CA TYR A 243 -2.01 -13.51 31.09
C TYR A 243 -1.90 -12.04 30.70
N VAL A 244 -1.24 -11.78 29.57
CA VAL A 244 -1.42 -10.55 28.79
C VAL A 244 -2.30 -10.91 27.59
N VAL A 245 -3.38 -10.18 27.40
CA VAL A 245 -4.34 -10.39 26.31
C VAL A 245 -4.35 -9.18 25.39
N ALA A 246 -3.84 -9.36 24.17
CA ALA A 246 -3.87 -8.36 23.12
C ALA A 246 -5.04 -8.64 22.16
N THR A 247 -6.03 -7.74 22.12
CA THR A 247 -7.17 -7.85 21.21
C THR A 247 -6.88 -7.08 19.92
N VAL A 248 -6.94 -7.77 18.78
CA VAL A 248 -6.65 -7.19 17.46
C VAL A 248 -7.80 -7.41 16.48
N VAL A 249 -7.87 -6.55 15.47
CA VAL A 249 -8.64 -6.77 14.25
C VAL A 249 -7.68 -6.99 13.09
N LEU A 250 -7.92 -8.07 12.34
CA LEU A 250 -7.19 -8.44 11.14
C LEU A 250 -8.16 -8.37 9.96
N LYS A 251 -7.82 -7.56 8.96
CA LYS A 251 -8.57 -7.47 7.71
C LYS A 251 -7.78 -8.12 6.59
N ASN A 252 -8.33 -9.14 5.94
CA ASN A 252 -7.68 -9.72 4.76
C ASN A 252 -7.76 -8.71 3.61
N GLN A 253 -6.61 -8.24 3.15
CA GLN A 253 -6.50 -7.31 2.02
C GLN A 253 -5.91 -7.98 0.79
N ALA A 254 -5.57 -9.27 0.86
CA ALA A 254 -5.17 -10.03 -0.30
C ALA A 254 -6.39 -10.25 -1.23
N PRO A 255 -6.17 -10.41 -2.55
CA PRO A 255 -7.24 -10.67 -3.52
C PRO A 255 -7.84 -12.08 -3.38
N GLN A 256 -7.27 -12.94 -2.54
CA GLN A 256 -7.70 -14.32 -2.31
C GLN A 256 -7.95 -14.60 -0.83
N GLU A 257 -8.62 -15.72 -0.56
CA GLU A 257 -8.78 -16.19 0.82
C GLU A 257 -7.43 -16.38 1.51
N ARG A 258 -7.35 -15.96 2.77
CA ARG A 258 -6.16 -16.16 3.60
C ARG A 258 -6.48 -16.98 4.83
N TYR A 259 -5.67 -18.00 5.07
CA TYR A 259 -5.77 -18.79 6.29
C TYR A 259 -5.21 -18.00 7.47
N LEU A 260 -6.03 -17.82 8.50
CA LEU A 260 -5.63 -17.27 9.77
C LEU A 260 -5.45 -18.42 10.76
N GLY A 261 -4.21 -18.66 11.15
CA GLY A 261 -3.82 -19.67 12.13
C GLY A 261 -2.89 -19.11 13.19
N LEU A 262 -2.44 -19.98 14.11
CA LEU A 262 -1.53 -19.60 15.19
C LEU A 262 -0.24 -18.94 14.66
N GLN A 263 0.31 -19.48 13.58
CA GLN A 263 1.58 -19.03 13.01
C GLN A 263 1.48 -17.81 12.07
N THR A 264 0.30 -17.22 11.87
CA THR A 264 0.15 -16.14 10.89
C THR A 264 0.97 -14.89 11.25
N LEU A 265 0.92 -14.45 12.52
CA LEU A 265 1.61 -13.23 12.97
C LEU A 265 2.71 -13.45 14.02
N MET A 266 2.68 -14.60 14.70
CA MET A 266 3.63 -14.98 15.75
C MET A 266 4.10 -13.81 16.65
N PRO A 267 3.19 -13.05 17.28
CA PRO A 267 3.61 -11.86 17.99
C PRO A 267 4.42 -12.18 19.25
N GLU A 268 5.24 -11.22 19.65
CA GLU A 268 6.11 -11.31 20.82
C GLU A 268 5.91 -10.07 21.71
N ILE A 269 6.11 -10.21 23.01
CA ILE A 269 6.28 -9.08 23.92
C ILE A 269 7.76 -8.99 24.30
N LEU A 270 8.33 -7.80 24.24
CA LEU A 270 9.60 -7.46 24.85
C LEU A 270 9.33 -6.89 26.23
N ASP A 271 9.97 -7.45 27.26
CA ASP A 271 9.99 -6.85 28.58
C ASP A 271 11.04 -5.71 28.68
N ALA A 272 11.15 -5.09 29.84
CA ALA A 272 12.07 -3.97 30.07
C ALA A 272 13.55 -4.36 29.96
N ASP A 273 13.88 -5.66 30.08
CA ASP A 273 15.24 -6.19 29.92
C ASP A 273 15.52 -6.64 28.48
N GLY A 274 14.51 -6.57 27.60
CA GLY A 274 14.57 -6.98 26.21
C GLY A 274 14.38 -8.49 25.99
N GLU A 275 13.94 -9.24 27.01
CA GLU A 275 13.59 -10.65 26.88
C GLU A 275 12.32 -10.80 26.03
N ARG A 276 12.30 -11.84 25.18
CA ARG A 276 11.19 -12.13 24.27
C ARG A 276 10.23 -13.13 24.88
N LEU A 277 9.01 -12.67 25.15
CA LEU A 277 7.89 -13.47 25.61
C LEU A 277 7.00 -13.82 24.41
N ARG A 278 6.94 -15.10 24.06
CA ARG A 278 6.11 -15.58 22.94
C ARG A 278 4.65 -15.74 23.36
N TYR A 279 3.75 -15.50 22.42
CA TYR A 279 2.33 -15.82 22.64
C TYR A 279 2.15 -17.32 22.90
N LEU A 280 1.22 -17.64 23.80
CA LEU A 280 0.83 -19.00 24.18
C LEU A 280 -0.22 -19.56 23.21
N THR A 281 -1.24 -18.76 22.91
CA THR A 281 -2.36 -19.16 22.04
C THR A 281 -3.04 -17.94 21.41
N VAL A 282 -3.87 -18.19 20.41
CA VAL A 282 -4.74 -17.20 19.79
C VAL A 282 -6.18 -17.67 19.97
N LEU A 283 -7.08 -16.80 20.42
CA LEU A 283 -8.48 -17.10 20.66
C LEU A 283 -9.39 -16.22 19.81
N LYS A 284 -10.63 -16.63 19.64
CA LYS A 284 -11.72 -15.76 19.15
C LYS A 284 -11.86 -14.55 20.07
N ALA A 285 -12.31 -13.42 19.53
CA ALA A 285 -12.64 -12.24 20.34
C ALA A 285 -13.71 -12.51 21.40
N ARG A 286 -14.66 -13.40 21.09
CA ARG A 286 -15.70 -13.85 22.03
C ARG A 286 -15.73 -15.37 22.01
N GLY A 287 -15.56 -15.98 23.19
CA GLY A 287 -15.53 -17.42 23.38
C GLY A 287 -14.16 -18.05 23.15
N GLU A 288 -14.15 -19.38 23.26
CA GLU A 288 -12.94 -20.21 23.22
C GLU A 288 -12.65 -20.81 21.84
N GLY A 289 -11.48 -21.43 21.74
CA GLY A 289 -10.97 -22.03 20.50
C GLY A 289 -10.20 -21.05 19.61
N GLY A 290 -9.19 -21.61 18.94
CA GLY A 290 -8.27 -20.83 18.12
C GLY A 290 -8.77 -20.50 16.70
N PRO A 291 -8.07 -19.60 16.01
CA PRO A 291 -8.32 -19.34 14.60
C PRO A 291 -7.82 -20.54 13.79
N GLY A 292 -8.75 -21.18 13.09
CA GLY A 292 -8.49 -22.21 12.09
C GLY A 292 -9.43 -21.98 10.93
N LEU A 293 -9.40 -20.76 10.37
CA LEU A 293 -10.40 -20.31 9.42
C LEU A 293 -9.75 -19.59 8.24
N LYS A 294 -10.47 -19.60 7.12
CA LYS A 294 -10.13 -18.82 5.93
C LYS A 294 -10.93 -17.52 5.94
N LEU A 295 -10.24 -16.40 5.77
CA LEU A 295 -10.86 -15.08 5.60
C LEU A 295 -10.97 -14.75 4.13
N ALA A 296 -12.19 -14.49 3.67
CA ALA A 296 -12.42 -13.96 2.33
C ALA A 296 -11.74 -12.59 2.12
N PRO A 297 -11.47 -12.18 0.87
CA PRO A 297 -10.97 -10.83 0.58
C PRO A 297 -11.88 -9.76 1.21
N GLY A 298 -11.25 -8.79 1.88
CA GLY A 298 -11.92 -7.69 2.58
C GLY A 298 -12.57 -8.07 3.92
N ALA A 299 -12.66 -9.36 4.26
CA ALA A 299 -13.26 -9.80 5.52
C ALA A 299 -12.39 -9.43 6.72
N GLU A 300 -13.05 -9.06 7.82
CA GLU A 300 -12.41 -8.75 9.09
C GLU A 300 -12.61 -9.88 10.09
N TYR A 301 -11.61 -10.07 10.95
CA TYR A 301 -11.67 -10.99 12.07
C TYR A 301 -11.05 -10.37 13.30
N ARG A 302 -11.73 -10.57 14.44
CA ARG A 302 -11.27 -10.08 15.73
C ARG A 302 -10.71 -11.25 16.54
N ALA A 303 -9.47 -11.12 16.99
CA ALA A 303 -8.73 -12.17 17.68
C ALA A 303 -8.14 -11.65 19.00
N ARG A 304 -7.85 -12.58 19.93
CA ARG A 304 -7.10 -12.33 21.16
C ARG A 304 -5.80 -13.11 21.09
N TYR A 305 -4.65 -12.43 21.11
CA TYR A 305 -3.36 -13.07 21.35
C TYR A 305 -3.11 -13.10 22.86
N VAL A 306 -2.86 -14.29 23.38
CA VAL A 306 -2.67 -14.52 24.82
C VAL A 306 -1.21 -14.88 25.06
N PHE A 307 -0.57 -14.15 25.96
CA PHE A 307 0.79 -14.39 26.44
C PHE A 307 0.71 -14.75 27.91
N GLU A 308 1.59 -15.62 28.39
CA GLU A 308 1.72 -15.91 29.81
C GLU A 308 3.03 -15.31 30.31
N VAL A 309 2.94 -14.46 31.35
CA VAL A 309 4.08 -13.70 31.87
C VAL A 309 4.14 -13.86 33.39
N PRO A 310 5.33 -13.89 34.01
CA PRO A 310 5.44 -13.86 35.47
C PRO A 310 4.75 -12.61 36.06
N ASP A 311 4.24 -12.75 37.28
CA ASP A 311 3.62 -11.63 37.99
C ASP A 311 4.64 -10.53 38.25
N GLY A 312 4.23 -9.28 38.00
CA GLY A 312 5.09 -8.10 38.19
C GLY A 312 6.17 -7.90 37.12
N THR A 313 6.26 -8.75 36.08
CA THR A 313 7.19 -8.51 34.96
C THR A 313 6.89 -7.16 34.30
N PRO A 314 7.89 -6.25 34.20
CA PRO A 314 7.72 -4.97 33.53
C PRO A 314 7.72 -5.18 32.02
N LEU A 315 6.54 -5.06 31.39
CA LEU A 315 6.39 -5.20 29.94
C LEU A 315 6.80 -3.88 29.26
N GLN A 316 7.29 -3.95 28.01
CA GLN A 316 7.70 -2.75 27.28
C GLN A 316 7.02 -2.64 25.92
N THR A 317 7.24 -3.60 25.02
CA THR A 317 6.81 -3.49 23.62
C THR A 317 6.09 -4.74 23.15
N LEU A 318 4.90 -4.60 22.59
CA LEU A 318 4.21 -5.66 21.85
C LEU A 318 4.56 -5.55 20.36
N VAL A 319 5.03 -6.65 19.79
CA VAL A 319 5.59 -6.74 18.45
C VAL A 319 4.67 -7.57 17.56
N PHE A 320 4.27 -7.03 16.42
CA PHE A 320 3.58 -7.77 15.35
C PHE A 320 4.35 -7.70 14.04
N GLN A 321 4.38 -8.82 13.32
CA GLN A 321 4.92 -8.91 11.96
C GLN A 321 4.17 -10.00 11.19
N GLU A 322 3.99 -9.83 9.89
CA GLU A 322 3.53 -10.91 9.00
C GLU A 322 4.64 -11.21 7.99
N GLY A 323 5.11 -12.46 7.96
CA GLY A 323 6.18 -12.86 7.05
C GLY A 323 7.43 -11.98 7.21
N TYR A 324 7.80 -11.27 6.14
CA TYR A 324 8.97 -10.38 6.12
C TYR A 324 8.61 -8.89 6.09
N SER A 325 7.33 -8.54 6.28
CA SER A 325 6.85 -7.14 6.27
C SER A 325 7.50 -6.30 7.38
N HIS A 326 7.25 -4.99 7.35
CA HIS A 326 7.69 -4.09 8.42
C HIS A 326 7.13 -4.54 9.79
N THR A 327 7.96 -4.44 10.82
CA THR A 327 7.57 -4.78 12.19
C THR A 327 6.73 -3.65 12.78
N LEU A 328 5.63 -3.95 13.46
CA LEU A 328 4.83 -2.99 14.21
C LEU A 328 5.17 -3.06 15.69
N LEU A 329 5.49 -1.93 16.30
CA LEU A 329 5.86 -1.82 17.71
C LEU A 329 4.78 -1.03 18.47
N PHE A 330 4.10 -1.67 19.40
CA PHE A 330 3.13 -1.02 20.28
C PHE A 330 3.71 -0.91 21.69
N ASP A 331 3.71 0.29 22.26
CA ASP A 331 4.07 0.50 23.66
C ASP A 331 3.01 -0.13 24.57
N VAL A 332 3.44 -1.04 25.43
CA VAL A 332 2.62 -1.72 26.45
C VAL A 332 3.15 -1.53 27.86
N SER A 333 4.07 -0.58 28.06
CA SER A 333 4.70 -0.29 29.35
C SER A 333 3.75 0.23 30.43
N ALA A 334 2.55 0.65 30.04
CA ALA A 334 1.49 1.04 30.95
C ALA A 334 0.79 -0.16 31.63
N LEU A 335 0.98 -1.40 31.15
CA LEU A 335 0.42 -2.60 31.78
C LEU A 335 1.20 -2.92 33.07
N LYS A 336 0.53 -2.84 34.22
CA LYS A 336 1.10 -3.09 35.54
C LYS A 336 0.30 -4.12 36.31
#